data_AF-A0A834GXV6-F1
#
_entry.id   AF-A0A834GXV6-F1
#
_cell.length_a   1.000
_cell.length_b   1.000
_cell.length_c   1.000
_cell.angle_alpha   90.00
_cell.angle_beta   90.00
_cell.angle_gamma   90.00
#
_symmetry.space_group_name_H-M   'P 1'
#
loop_
_entity.id
_entity.type
_entity.pdbx_description
1 polymer ?
#
loop_
_entity_poly.entity_id
_entity_poly.type
_entity_poly.pdbx_seq_one_letter_code
_entity_poly.pdbx_strand_id
1 'polypeptide(L)'
;MMHPLNGPDMWEKSGKDPILPAEFTKQPGRPKKSRRREPDEPPKNPIKLSKRGVKMSCRRCGKEGHNTRTCKAPVDATPVQNTSTRGRGRGRGGGGGRGRGRGRALMDAI
;
A
#
# COMPACT_ATOMS: atom_id res chain seq x y z
N MET A 1 -21.07 -55.30 16.65
CA MET A 1 -19.81 -55.11 17.40
C MET A 1 -18.76 -54.58 16.42
N MET A 2 -18.25 -53.37 16.63
CA MET A 2 -17.17 -52.80 15.82
C MET A 2 -15.84 -53.15 16.48
N HIS A 3 -14.95 -53.80 15.75
CA HIS A 3 -13.60 -54.09 16.23
C HIS A 3 -12.71 -52.87 15.99
N PRO A 4 -11.80 -52.54 16.91
CA PRO A 4 -10.89 -51.42 16.73
C PRO A 4 -9.99 -51.66 15.51
N LEU A 5 -9.73 -50.59 14.75
CA LEU A 5 -8.72 -50.61 13.69
C LEU A 5 -7.34 -50.70 14.32
N ASN A 6 -6.47 -51.50 13.69
CA ASN A 6 -5.08 -51.64 14.09
C ASN A 6 -4.37 -50.28 14.06
N GLY A 7 -3.67 -49.96 15.15
CA GLY A 7 -2.94 -48.71 15.28
C GLY A 7 -1.71 -48.64 14.37
N PRO A 8 -1.12 -47.43 14.23
CA PRO A 8 0.08 -47.21 13.41
C PRO A 8 1.30 -48.05 13.83
N ASP A 9 1.30 -48.53 15.06
CA ASP A 9 2.31 -49.41 15.66
C ASP A 9 2.29 -50.83 15.06
N MET A 10 1.12 -51.30 14.64
CA MET A 10 0.90 -52.61 14.03
C MET A 10 1.02 -52.58 12.50
N TRP A 11 1.27 -51.41 11.89
CA TRP A 11 1.43 -51.29 10.44
C TRP A 11 2.82 -51.76 10.01
N GLU A 12 2.89 -52.44 8.86
CA GLU A 12 4.15 -52.87 8.27
C GLU A 12 5.03 -51.65 7.93
N LYS A 13 6.25 -51.64 8.48
CA LYS A 13 7.24 -50.61 8.15
C LYS A 13 7.75 -50.85 6.75
N SER A 14 7.28 -50.04 5.82
CA SER A 14 7.85 -49.99 4.48
C SER A 14 9.27 -49.43 4.63
N GLY A 15 10.31 -50.24 4.43
CA GLY A 15 11.73 -49.84 4.46
C GLY A 15 12.13 -48.90 3.32
N LYS A 16 11.19 -48.07 2.87
CA LYS A 16 11.31 -47.08 1.81
C LYS A 16 11.67 -45.75 2.45
N ASP A 17 12.36 -44.90 1.69
CA ASP A 17 12.62 -43.54 2.13
C ASP A 17 11.32 -42.78 2.40
N PRO A 18 11.32 -41.85 3.37
CA PRO A 18 10.19 -40.96 3.59
C PRO A 18 9.82 -40.21 2.31
N ILE A 19 8.52 -40.13 2.02
CA ILE A 19 8.03 -39.33 0.89
C ILE A 19 8.38 -37.87 1.18
N LEU A 20 9.22 -37.29 0.33
CA LEU A 20 9.51 -35.88 0.40
C LEU A 20 8.26 -35.08 -0.03
N PRO A 21 7.97 -33.95 0.63
CA PRO A 21 6.92 -33.06 0.16
C PRO A 21 7.21 -32.64 -1.28
N ALA A 22 6.16 -32.48 -2.08
CA ALA A 22 6.30 -31.90 -3.40
C ALA A 22 7.00 -30.54 -3.32
N GLU A 23 7.80 -30.22 -4.34
CA GLU A 23 8.49 -28.94 -4.39
C GLU A 23 7.49 -27.78 -4.38
N PHE A 24 7.72 -26.80 -3.50
CA PHE A 24 6.87 -25.63 -3.42
C PHE A 24 7.08 -24.73 -4.64
N THR A 25 6.01 -24.52 -5.41
CA THR A 25 5.99 -23.53 -6.50
C THR A 25 5.06 -22.37 -6.17
N LYS A 26 5.55 -21.13 -6.34
CA LYS A 26 4.71 -19.93 -6.18
C LYS A 26 3.79 -19.82 -7.38
N GLN A 27 2.48 -19.95 -7.14
CA GLN A 27 1.48 -19.72 -8.17
C GLN A 27 1.50 -18.25 -8.64
N PRO A 28 1.28 -17.99 -9.93
CA PRO A 28 1.13 -16.63 -10.42
C PRO A 28 -0.02 -15.94 -9.67
N GLY A 29 0.24 -14.72 -9.19
CA GLY A 29 -0.76 -13.92 -8.51
C GLY A 29 -1.88 -13.48 -9.45
N ARG A 30 -2.97 -12.98 -8.85
CA ARG A 30 -4.09 -12.43 -9.61
C ARG A 30 -3.63 -11.29 -10.54
N PRO A 31 -4.02 -11.30 -11.83
CA PRO A 31 -3.76 -10.18 -12.73
C PRO A 31 -4.33 -8.87 -12.19
N LYS A 32 -3.61 -7.77 -12.44
CA LYS A 32 -4.02 -6.44 -11.97
C LYS A 32 -5.31 -6.00 -12.67
N LYS A 33 -6.31 -5.57 -11.89
CA LYS A 33 -7.60 -5.06 -12.43
C LYS A 33 -7.45 -3.85 -13.38
N SER A 34 -6.37 -3.07 -13.28
CA SER A 34 -6.15 -1.91 -14.15
C SER A 34 -4.66 -1.64 -14.35
N ARG A 35 -4.25 -1.42 -15.60
CA ARG A 35 -2.88 -1.02 -15.95
C ARG A 35 -2.48 0.33 -15.35
N ARG A 36 -1.18 0.61 -15.29
CA ARG A 36 -0.67 1.96 -15.03
C ARG A 36 -0.98 2.84 -16.25
N ARG A 37 -1.31 4.10 -16.00
CA ARG A 37 -1.54 5.10 -17.05
C ARG A 37 -0.25 5.83 -17.37
N GLU A 38 -0.12 6.24 -18.62
CA GLU A 38 0.95 7.12 -19.04
C GLU A 38 0.74 8.55 -18.51
N PRO A 39 1.79 9.37 -18.39
CA PRO A 39 1.70 10.72 -17.84
C PRO A 39 0.72 11.64 -18.58
N ASP A 40 0.51 11.38 -19.87
CA ASP A 40 -0.34 12.21 -20.73
C ASP A 40 -1.77 11.71 -20.91
N GLU A 41 -2.08 10.53 -20.38
CA GLU A 41 -3.43 9.98 -20.49
C GLU A 41 -4.43 10.77 -19.62
N PRO A 42 -5.62 11.12 -20.14
CA PRO A 42 -6.63 11.84 -19.37
C PRO A 42 -7.08 11.05 -18.11
N PRO A 43 -7.57 11.75 -17.07
CA PRO A 43 -8.02 11.11 -15.85
C PRO A 43 -9.20 10.18 -16.12
N LYS A 44 -9.26 9.04 -15.41
CA LYS A 44 -10.38 8.07 -15.53
C LYS A 44 -11.75 8.71 -15.29
N ASN A 45 -11.76 9.66 -14.35
CA ASN A 45 -12.98 10.28 -13.89
C ASN A 45 -13.09 11.64 -14.59
N PRO A 46 -14.03 11.81 -15.54
CA PRO A 46 -14.17 13.06 -16.29
C PRO A 46 -14.55 14.24 -15.39
N ILE A 47 -15.12 13.97 -14.21
CA ILE A 47 -15.52 14.98 -13.22
C ILE A 47 -14.33 15.57 -12.46
N LYS A 48 -13.19 14.85 -12.38
CA LYS A 48 -12.03 15.26 -11.57
C LYS A 48 -10.94 15.83 -12.46
N LEU A 49 -10.60 17.10 -12.26
CA LEU A 49 -9.46 17.73 -12.91
C LEU A 49 -8.14 17.06 -12.49
N SER A 50 -7.21 16.94 -13.44
CA SER A 50 -5.85 16.49 -13.18
C SER A 50 -5.13 17.50 -12.29
N LYS A 51 -4.29 17.01 -11.36
CA LYS A 51 -3.41 17.85 -10.54
C LYS A 51 -2.02 18.04 -11.16
N ARG A 52 -1.82 17.56 -12.40
CA ARG A 52 -0.56 17.72 -13.14
C ARG A 52 -0.28 19.22 -13.32
N GLY A 53 0.92 19.66 -12.94
CA GLY A 53 1.33 21.08 -13.02
C GLY A 53 0.81 21.98 -11.91
N VAL A 54 -0.03 21.50 -10.99
CA VAL A 54 -0.53 22.33 -9.89
C VAL A 54 0.57 22.52 -8.84
N LYS A 55 1.01 23.78 -8.67
CA LYS A 55 1.92 24.15 -7.58
C LYS A 55 1.15 24.14 -6.26
N MET A 56 1.57 23.26 -5.35
CA MET A 56 0.98 23.19 -4.01
C MET A 56 1.73 24.13 -3.07
N SER A 57 0.99 25.02 -2.41
CA SER A 57 1.49 25.90 -1.35
C SER A 57 1.13 25.38 0.03
N CYS A 58 2.01 25.60 0.99
CA CYS A 58 1.82 25.25 2.38
C CYS A 58 0.95 26.29 3.09
N ARG A 59 -0.22 25.91 3.63
CA ARG A 59 -1.10 26.85 4.35
C ARG A 59 -0.45 27.46 5.59
N ARG A 60 0.53 26.79 6.19
CA ARG A 60 1.23 27.30 7.38
C ARG A 60 2.24 28.38 7.00
N CYS A 61 3.20 28.07 6.14
CA CYS A 61 4.32 28.98 5.85
C CYS A 61 4.23 29.70 4.50
N GLY A 62 3.18 29.49 3.71
CA GLY A 62 2.97 30.08 2.39
C GLY A 62 3.84 29.52 1.26
N LYS A 63 4.96 28.86 1.58
CA LYS A 63 5.95 28.39 0.59
C LYS A 63 5.44 27.20 -0.24
N GLU A 64 5.90 27.12 -1.48
CA GLU A 64 5.60 26.02 -2.42
C GLU A 64 6.46 24.77 -2.13
N GLY A 65 6.13 23.65 -2.77
CA GLY A 65 6.93 22.42 -2.76
C GLY A 65 6.65 21.47 -1.58
N HIS A 66 5.80 21.88 -0.63
CA HIS A 66 5.38 21.03 0.48
C HIS A 66 3.99 21.42 0.98
N ASN A 67 3.38 20.56 1.81
CA ASN A 67 2.11 20.84 2.46
C ASN A 67 2.30 20.97 3.98
N THR A 68 1.23 21.37 4.68
CA THR A 68 1.24 21.55 6.14
C THR A 68 1.74 20.32 6.91
N ARG A 69 1.53 19.10 6.39
CA ARG A 69 1.94 17.85 7.05
C ARG A 69 3.45 17.62 7.02
N THR A 70 4.15 18.13 6.01
CA THR A 70 5.61 18.01 5.89
C THR A 70 6.32 19.36 6.09
N CYS A 71 5.61 20.35 6.63
CA CYS A 71 6.14 21.68 6.89
C CYS A 71 7.06 21.68 8.11
N LYS A 72 8.28 22.18 7.92
CA LYS A 72 9.31 22.31 8.96
C LYS A 72 9.30 23.67 9.67
N ALA A 73 8.45 24.60 9.24
CA ALA A 73 8.34 25.90 9.90
C ALA A 73 7.74 25.74 11.30
N PRO A 74 8.18 26.56 12.28
CA PRO A 74 7.58 26.61 13.60
C PRO A 74 6.09 26.96 13.49
N VAL A 75 5.31 26.54 14.49
CA VAL A 75 3.84 26.66 14.47
C VAL A 75 3.36 28.12 14.46
N ASP A 76 4.23 29.05 14.85
CA ASP A 76 3.94 30.49 14.96
C ASP A 76 4.15 31.28 13.66
N ALA A 77 4.65 30.63 12.59
CA ALA A 77 4.72 31.25 11.28
C ALA A 77 3.31 31.32 10.67
N THR A 78 2.62 32.45 10.80
CA THR A 78 1.31 32.69 10.18
C THR A 78 1.43 33.65 8.99
N PRO A 79 0.70 33.35 7.90
CA PRO A 79 -0.30 34.30 7.42
C PRO A 79 -1.70 33.67 7.43
N VAL A 80 -2.64 34.40 8.03
CA VAL A 80 -4.01 33.96 8.34
C VAL A 80 -4.94 34.11 7.11
N GLN A 81 -5.47 32.97 6.67
CA GLN A 81 -6.81 32.67 6.09
C GLN A 81 -7.33 33.33 4.79
N ASN A 82 -7.89 32.48 3.92
CA ASN A 82 -9.19 32.76 3.30
C ASN A 82 -10.23 31.87 4.01
N THR A 83 -11.21 32.50 4.63
CA THR A 83 -12.39 31.90 5.24
C THR A 83 -13.48 31.67 4.18
N SER A 84 -13.88 30.42 3.97
CA SER A 84 -15.26 30.15 3.58
C SER A 84 -15.74 28.88 4.29
N THR A 85 -16.65 29.09 5.22
CA THR A 85 -17.41 28.07 5.92
C THR A 85 -18.30 27.32 4.95
N ARG A 86 -18.24 25.97 4.99
CA ARG A 86 -19.39 25.07 4.73
C ARG A 86 -18.99 23.65 5.15
N GLY A 87 -19.38 23.30 6.36
CA GLY A 87 -19.37 21.91 6.81
C GLY A 87 -20.35 21.07 6.01
N ARG A 88 -19.98 19.81 5.74
CA ARG A 88 -20.85 18.62 5.71
C ARG A 88 -19.92 17.41 5.81
N GLY A 89 -19.85 16.82 7.00
CA GLY A 89 -19.16 15.56 7.21
C GLY A 89 -19.82 14.45 6.38
N ARG A 90 -18.99 13.56 5.81
CA ARG A 90 -19.39 12.23 5.34
C ARG A 90 -18.23 11.25 5.53
N GLY A 91 -18.43 10.33 6.47
CA GLY A 91 -18.01 8.92 6.44
C GLY A 91 -16.54 8.57 6.18
N ARG A 92 -15.92 7.91 7.17
CA ARG A 92 -14.73 7.06 6.97
C ARG A 92 -15.06 5.97 5.94
N GLY A 93 -14.45 6.05 4.76
CA GLY A 93 -14.32 4.93 3.83
C GLY A 93 -12.88 4.46 3.82
N GLY A 94 -12.62 3.28 4.39
CA GLY A 94 -11.31 2.64 4.38
C GLY A 94 -10.96 2.06 3.01
N GLY A 95 -9.65 1.93 2.75
CA GLY A 95 -9.10 0.98 1.77
C GLY A 95 -8.38 1.60 0.58
N GLY A 96 -7.05 1.71 0.67
CA GLY A 96 -6.19 2.04 -0.47
C GLY A 96 -4.82 2.57 -0.08
N GLY A 97 -4.14 1.89 0.85
CA GLY A 97 -2.77 2.22 1.24
C GLY A 97 -1.82 2.06 0.05
N ARG A 98 -1.40 3.17 -0.57
CA ARG A 98 -0.18 3.20 -1.38
C ARG A 98 0.98 3.37 -0.43
N GLY A 99 1.55 2.24 0.00
CA GLY A 99 2.81 2.22 0.72
C GLY A 99 3.86 2.95 -0.11
N ARG A 100 4.42 4.03 0.43
CA ARG A 100 5.68 4.60 -0.05
C ARG A 100 6.78 3.81 0.64
N GLY A 101 7.27 2.77 -0.03
CA GLY A 101 8.49 2.09 0.41
C GLY A 101 9.62 3.11 0.40
N ARG A 102 10.12 3.46 1.59
CA ARG A 102 11.37 4.19 1.73
C ARG A 102 12.48 3.15 1.58
N GLY A 103 13.03 3.01 0.38
CA GLY A 103 14.27 2.28 0.19
C GLY A 103 15.39 3.07 0.87
N ARG A 104 15.84 2.57 2.02
CA ARG A 104 17.07 3.00 2.68
C ARG A 104 18.21 2.36 1.87
N ALA A 105 18.91 3.12 1.05
CA ALA A 105 20.21 2.72 0.55
C ALA A 105 21.24 3.16 1.59
N LEU A 106 21.73 2.19 2.36
CA LEU A 106 22.90 2.34 3.22
C LEU A 106 23.99 1.45 2.62
N MET A 107 25.06 2.11 2.17
CA MET A 107 26.48 1.69 2.03
C MET A 107 26.80 0.34 1.37
N ASP A 108 27.76 0.34 0.44
CA ASP A 108 29.10 -0.16 0.76
C ASP A 108 30.15 0.40 -0.21
N ALA A 109 31.31 0.70 0.35
CA ALA A 109 32.54 1.07 -0.32
C ALA A 109 33.27 -0.17 -0.82
N ILE A 110 33.92 -0.08 -1.99
CA ILE A 110 35.38 -0.23 -2.14
C ILE A 110 35.80 0.83 -3.16
#